data_AF-A0A7N1A5Y4-F1
#
_entry.id   AF-A0A7N1A5Y4-F1
#
_cell.length_a   1.000
_cell.length_b   1.000
_cell.length_c   1.000
_cell.angle_alpha   90.00
_cell.angle_beta   90.00
_cell.angle_gamma   90.00
#
_symmetry.space_group_name_H-M   'P 1'
#
loop_
_entity.id
_entity.type
_entity.pdbx_description
1 polymer ?
#
loop_
_entity_poly.entity_id
_entity_poly.type
_entity_poly.pdbx_seq_one_letter_code
_entity_poly.pdbx_strand_id
1 'polypeptide(L)'
;MKKAAADVCTAQQRCRAVVDKINALTPSSSKISDSCKRTLLRLANSELHFLSRISSITLPLSLSVNIGYLEAVVYIIQQPCVSGISRVCKSIPSSSIFGNRMRSGFTKDVHVDIMCTHNGDPVWFIVSDRNPKHVSWFASPNNKGLKQRVEQVVDAAHSCSTLKPSSVIFFFANGINSEVQMRLKEDYKAYEFGIEFSSFDCSFSEEVESDWVTVIGRSFQEAAAFEIKVDHVRDAPVRVEHAKNDFISNDCGFIFENQNLHLLDRSDSFSCLLSSMEMSTNWQNAESTIPLDMLEGKFISFDTTALIAIVSGISNGGSERLLSIPKESLMLRFKSNYDFVIAQIRSEIQSPLLLDLIGTLSGKRGIICHTVFMEFKELVLMCGGKMERLRADKLLSHLRLYQIIHLKESLASQLPESWHLKIKSYLGQVTIGGVLR
;
A
#
# COMPACT_ATOMS: atom_id res chain seq x y z
N MET A 1 -22.34 -42.79 0.03
CA MET A 1 -21.23 -43.29 0.87
C MET A 1 -19.85 -43.05 0.25
N LYS A 2 -19.57 -43.51 -0.99
CA LYS A 2 -18.26 -43.28 -1.64
C LYS A 2 -17.87 -41.80 -1.80
N LYS A 3 -18.83 -40.92 -2.11
CA LYS A 3 -18.60 -39.47 -2.26
C LYS A 3 -18.14 -38.79 -0.96
N ALA A 4 -18.84 -39.02 0.15
CA ALA A 4 -18.49 -38.41 1.44
C ALA A 4 -17.11 -38.87 1.96
N ALA A 5 -16.75 -40.14 1.76
CA ALA A 5 -15.42 -40.64 2.11
C ALA A 5 -14.31 -40.01 1.23
N ALA A 6 -14.58 -39.83 -0.08
CA ALA A 6 -13.67 -39.14 -0.98
C ALA A 6 -13.50 -37.66 -0.59
N ASP A 7 -14.60 -36.96 -0.28
CA ASP A 7 -14.59 -35.55 0.12
C ASP A 7 -13.77 -35.33 1.41
N VAL A 8 -13.88 -36.24 2.40
CA VAL A 8 -13.07 -36.20 3.62
C VAL A 8 -11.59 -36.46 3.34
N CYS A 9 -11.26 -37.42 2.47
CA CYS A 9 -9.89 -37.70 2.07
C CYS A 9 -9.25 -36.48 1.39
N THR A 10 -9.97 -35.85 0.44
CA THR A 10 -9.54 -34.62 -0.23
C THR A 10 -9.35 -33.47 0.78
N ALA A 11 -10.26 -33.31 1.74
CA ALA A 11 -10.12 -32.31 2.79
C ALA A 11 -8.88 -32.56 3.68
N GLN A 12 -8.58 -33.81 4.01
CA GLN A 12 -7.36 -34.15 4.77
C GLN A 12 -6.09 -33.80 4.00
N GLN A 13 -6.04 -34.11 2.71
CA GLN A 13 -4.89 -33.84 1.86
C GLN A 13 -4.65 -32.32 1.73
N ARG A 14 -5.71 -31.55 1.46
CA ARG A 14 -5.65 -30.08 1.49
C ARG A 14 -5.13 -29.57 2.83
N CYS A 15 -5.52 -30.20 3.95
CA CYS A 15 -5.15 -29.72 5.28
C CYS A 15 -3.67 -29.97 5.57
N ARG A 16 -3.14 -31.11 5.12
CA ARG A 16 -1.70 -31.40 5.16
C ARG A 16 -0.91 -30.40 4.32
N ALA A 17 -1.37 -30.13 3.09
CA ALA A 17 -0.72 -29.15 2.23
C ALA A 17 -0.72 -27.72 2.83
N VAL A 18 -1.76 -27.33 3.57
CA VAL A 18 -1.77 -26.09 4.36
C VAL A 18 -0.70 -26.12 5.47
N VAL A 19 -0.58 -27.24 6.21
CA VAL A 19 0.44 -27.40 7.26
C VAL A 19 1.84 -27.29 6.66
N ASP A 20 2.10 -27.92 5.52
CA ASP A 20 3.39 -27.89 4.84
C ASP A 20 3.73 -26.47 4.37
N LYS A 21 2.76 -25.75 3.79
CA LYS A 21 2.93 -24.33 3.43
C LYS A 21 3.23 -23.46 4.64
N ILE A 22 2.55 -23.67 5.77
CA ILE A 22 2.85 -22.93 7.02
C ILE A 22 4.27 -23.26 7.51
N ASN A 23 4.70 -24.52 7.43
CA ASN A 23 6.05 -24.92 7.82
C ASN A 23 7.12 -24.30 6.93
N ALA A 24 6.86 -24.22 5.62
CA ALA A 24 7.71 -23.58 4.61
C ALA A 24 7.81 -22.05 4.77
N LEU A 25 6.94 -21.40 5.56
CA LEU A 25 7.13 -20.01 6.00
C LEU A 25 8.37 -19.98 6.92
N THR A 26 9.55 -19.83 6.34
CA THR A 26 10.83 -19.82 7.06
C THR A 26 11.11 -18.46 7.70
N PRO A 27 11.73 -18.43 8.91
CA PRO A 27 12.09 -17.19 9.61
C PRO A 27 13.10 -16.31 8.84
N SER A 28 13.87 -16.89 7.91
CA SER A 28 14.80 -16.15 7.05
C SER A 28 14.11 -15.15 6.10
N SER A 29 12.79 -15.22 5.94
CA SER A 29 11.98 -14.25 5.17
C SER A 29 11.41 -13.10 6.01
N SER A 30 11.58 -13.08 7.33
CA SER A 30 11.10 -12.05 8.28
C SER A 30 9.60 -11.68 8.24
N LYS A 31 8.77 -12.35 7.42
CA LYS A 31 7.35 -11.97 7.23
C LYS A 31 6.45 -12.28 8.42
N ILE A 32 6.71 -13.37 9.14
CA ILE A 32 5.81 -13.89 10.18
C ILE A 32 6.56 -14.22 11.48
N SER A 33 5.98 -13.85 12.62
CA SER A 33 6.51 -14.23 13.94
C SER A 33 6.22 -15.69 14.30
N ASP A 34 7.09 -16.31 15.11
CA ASP A 34 6.90 -17.70 15.60
C ASP A 34 5.57 -17.89 16.33
N SER A 35 5.07 -16.86 17.02
CA SER A 35 3.78 -16.89 17.70
C SER A 35 2.62 -17.01 16.71
N CYS A 36 2.69 -16.29 15.59
CA CYS A 36 1.68 -16.36 14.52
C CYS A 36 1.75 -17.71 13.79
N LYS A 37 2.96 -18.19 13.48
CA LYS A 37 3.18 -19.52 12.88
C LYS A 37 2.61 -20.64 13.77
N ARG A 38 2.90 -20.62 15.08
CA ARG A 38 2.31 -21.56 16.05
C ARG A 38 0.79 -21.50 16.10
N THR A 39 0.22 -20.29 16.01
CA THR A 39 -1.24 -20.11 16.02
C THR A 39 -1.88 -20.76 14.78
N LEU A 40 -1.31 -20.54 13.60
CA LEU A 40 -1.77 -21.15 12.34
C LEU A 40 -1.65 -22.67 12.35
N LEU A 41 -0.49 -23.20 12.76
CA LEU A 41 -0.28 -24.65 12.87
C LEU A 41 -1.29 -25.29 13.83
N ARG A 42 -1.59 -24.65 14.96
CA ARG A 42 -2.60 -25.16 15.91
C ARG A 42 -3.99 -25.23 15.27
N LEU A 43 -4.39 -24.22 14.50
CA LEU A 43 -5.68 -24.22 13.80
C LEU A 43 -5.74 -25.30 12.72
N ALA A 44 -4.70 -25.41 11.89
CA ALA A 44 -4.63 -26.42 10.82
C ALA A 44 -4.60 -27.86 11.40
N ASN A 45 -3.80 -28.11 12.44
CA ASN A 45 -3.74 -29.43 13.08
C ASN A 45 -5.06 -29.77 13.79
N SER A 46 -5.76 -28.80 14.37
CA SER A 46 -7.09 -29.01 14.94
C SER A 46 -8.11 -29.45 13.88
N GLU A 47 -8.06 -28.84 12.70
CA GLU A 47 -8.92 -29.22 11.57
C GLU A 47 -8.56 -30.61 11.05
N LEU A 48 -7.27 -30.92 10.90
CA LEU A 48 -6.80 -32.25 10.49
C LEU A 48 -7.24 -33.34 11.47
N HIS A 49 -7.16 -33.07 12.78
CA HIS A 49 -7.63 -33.99 13.82
C HIS A 49 -9.16 -34.13 13.85
N PHE A 50 -9.90 -33.10 13.47
CA PHE A 50 -11.35 -33.21 13.27
C PHE A 50 -11.68 -34.10 12.08
N LEU A 51 -11.01 -33.90 10.95
CA LEU A 51 -11.18 -34.70 9.73
C LEU A 51 -10.78 -36.16 9.94
N SER A 52 -9.70 -36.43 10.67
CA SER A 52 -9.25 -37.80 10.95
C SER A 52 -10.26 -38.58 11.79
N ARG A 53 -10.91 -37.92 12.77
CA ARG A 53 -11.99 -38.52 13.56
C ARG A 53 -13.24 -38.80 12.72
N ILE A 54 -13.55 -37.95 11.75
CA ILE A 54 -14.72 -38.15 10.88
C ILE A 54 -14.47 -39.27 9.87
N SER A 55 -13.24 -39.46 9.37
CA SER A 55 -12.93 -40.62 8.53
C SER A 55 -13.25 -41.97 9.21
N SER A 56 -13.25 -42.01 10.54
CA SER A 56 -13.62 -43.19 11.33
C SER A 56 -15.13 -43.35 11.53
N ILE A 57 -15.94 -42.35 11.19
CA ILE A 57 -17.39 -42.32 11.46
C ILE A 57 -18.15 -42.18 10.14
N THR A 58 -18.91 -43.21 9.76
CA THR A 58 -19.81 -43.23 8.61
C THR A 58 -21.06 -42.37 8.85
N LEU A 59 -20.92 -41.04 8.87
CA LEU A 59 -22.05 -40.11 9.00
C LEU A 59 -22.34 -39.34 7.71
N PRO A 60 -23.60 -39.19 7.28
CA PRO A 60 -24.00 -38.47 6.07
C PRO A 60 -24.19 -36.96 6.32
N LEU A 61 -23.36 -36.33 7.15
CA LEU A 61 -23.52 -34.90 7.48
C LEU A 61 -22.82 -34.00 6.46
N SER A 62 -23.41 -32.82 6.20
CA SER A 62 -22.77 -31.71 5.52
C SER A 62 -21.53 -31.29 6.31
N LEU A 63 -20.36 -31.68 5.82
CA LEU A 63 -19.08 -31.42 6.45
C LEU A 63 -18.80 -29.90 6.42
N SER A 64 -18.94 -29.23 7.55
CA SER A 64 -18.48 -27.84 7.69
C SER A 64 -17.00 -27.86 8.01
N VAL A 65 -16.16 -27.59 7.02
CA VAL A 65 -14.71 -27.54 7.17
C VAL A 65 -14.21 -26.10 7.09
N ASN A 66 -13.29 -25.73 7.99
CA ASN A 66 -12.66 -24.42 8.00
C ASN A 66 -11.40 -24.37 7.13
N ILE A 67 -11.12 -25.45 6.42
CA ILE A 67 -9.92 -25.59 5.60
C ILE A 67 -9.76 -24.48 4.58
N GLY A 68 -10.87 -24.10 3.93
CA GLY A 68 -10.84 -23.09 2.91
C GLY A 68 -10.52 -21.69 3.43
N TYR A 69 -10.98 -21.40 4.65
CA TYR A 69 -10.60 -20.19 5.38
C TYR A 69 -9.11 -20.17 5.71
N LEU A 70 -8.55 -21.30 6.18
CA LEU A 70 -7.11 -21.38 6.47
C LEU A 70 -6.25 -21.25 5.22
N GLU A 71 -6.67 -21.84 4.10
CA GLU A 71 -6.03 -21.66 2.80
C GLU A 71 -6.00 -20.19 2.39
N ALA A 72 -7.13 -19.46 2.54
CA ALA A 72 -7.21 -18.04 2.22
C ALA A 72 -6.30 -17.18 3.12
N VAL A 73 -6.23 -17.49 4.42
CA VAL A 73 -5.32 -16.79 5.35
C VAL A 73 -3.86 -17.01 4.97
N VAL A 74 -3.45 -18.26 4.71
CA VAL A 74 -2.07 -18.57 4.30
C VAL A 74 -1.76 -17.94 2.94
N TYR A 75 -2.72 -17.95 2.03
CA TYR A 75 -2.60 -17.32 0.72
C TYR A 75 -2.29 -15.82 0.81
N ILE A 76 -3.01 -15.08 1.68
CA ILE A 76 -2.76 -13.65 1.90
C ILE A 76 -1.37 -13.43 2.51
N ILE A 77 -0.99 -14.24 3.51
CA ILE A 77 0.31 -14.14 4.18
C ILE A 77 1.49 -14.36 3.23
N GLN A 78 1.32 -15.23 2.23
CA GLN A 78 2.36 -15.53 1.25
C GLN A 78 2.58 -14.40 0.23
N GLN A 79 1.62 -13.48 0.08
CA GLN A 79 1.73 -12.44 -0.93
C GLN A 79 2.98 -11.57 -0.74
N PRO A 80 3.67 -11.19 -1.83
CA PRO A 80 4.86 -10.34 -1.77
C PRO A 80 4.63 -9.00 -1.07
N CYS A 81 3.46 -8.39 -1.29
CA CYS A 81 3.05 -7.10 -0.72
C CYS A 81 2.70 -7.17 0.78
N VAL A 82 2.50 -8.38 1.34
CA VAL A 82 2.18 -8.58 2.76
C VAL A 82 3.47 -8.88 3.54
N SER A 83 3.71 -8.09 4.58
CA SER A 83 4.88 -8.16 5.47
C SER A 83 4.49 -7.80 6.90
N GLY A 84 5.43 -7.82 7.86
CA GLY A 84 5.20 -7.26 9.20
C GLY A 84 4.06 -7.90 9.99
N ILE A 85 3.83 -9.21 9.85
CA ILE A 85 2.67 -9.88 10.45
C ILE A 85 2.82 -9.94 11.98
N SER A 86 2.00 -9.14 12.65
CA SER A 86 2.02 -8.98 14.10
C SER A 86 1.05 -9.92 14.82
N ARG A 87 -0.12 -10.18 14.22
CA ARG A 87 -1.16 -11.08 14.75
C ARG A 87 -1.89 -11.80 13.63
N VAL A 88 -2.31 -13.04 13.91
CA VAL A 88 -3.11 -13.87 13.01
C VAL A 88 -4.20 -14.60 13.80
N CYS A 89 -5.43 -14.60 13.30
CA CYS A 89 -6.63 -15.26 13.83
C CYS A 89 -6.85 -15.01 15.33
N LYS A 90 -6.74 -13.75 15.77
CA LYS A 90 -6.84 -13.37 17.19
C LYS A 90 -7.80 -12.20 17.36
N SER A 91 -8.57 -12.25 18.45
CA SER A 91 -9.41 -11.12 18.84
C SER A 91 -8.58 -9.99 19.43
N ILE A 92 -8.98 -8.76 19.12
CA ILE A 92 -8.46 -7.55 19.75
C ILE A 92 -9.17 -7.39 21.09
N PRO A 93 -8.44 -7.39 22.22
CA PRO A 93 -9.04 -7.12 23.51
C PRO A 93 -9.68 -5.73 23.51
N SER A 94 -10.92 -5.63 24.00
CA SER A 94 -11.63 -4.36 24.22
C SER A 94 -10.81 -3.28 24.93
N SER A 95 -9.88 -3.67 25.81
CA SER A 95 -8.94 -2.76 26.50
C SER A 95 -7.99 -2.01 25.55
N SER A 96 -7.64 -2.61 24.41
CA SER A 96 -6.76 -2.03 23.39
C SER A 96 -7.50 -1.10 22.41
N ILE A 97 -8.84 -1.11 22.45
CA ILE A 97 -9.72 -0.34 21.58
C ILE A 97 -10.22 0.93 22.28
N PHE A 98 -10.48 0.90 23.59
CA PHE A 98 -11.10 2.04 24.30
C PHE A 98 -10.23 2.65 25.41
N GLY A 99 -9.03 2.12 25.65
CA GLY A 99 -8.23 2.45 26.83
C GLY A 99 -8.99 2.17 28.13
N ASN A 100 -8.38 2.44 29.28
CA ASN A 100 -8.95 2.11 30.60
C ASN A 100 -10.22 2.91 31.00
N ARG A 101 -10.85 3.66 30.07
CA ARG A 101 -11.89 4.66 30.40
C ARG A 101 -13.34 4.19 30.24
N MET A 102 -13.62 2.99 29.70
CA MET A 102 -14.98 2.45 29.65
C MET A 102 -15.02 0.99 30.07
N ARG A 103 -15.26 0.74 31.36
CA ARG A 103 -15.82 -0.53 31.85
C ARG A 103 -17.35 -0.44 31.80
N SER A 104 -17.92 -0.41 30.60
CA SER A 104 -19.37 -0.51 30.41
C SER A 104 -19.70 -1.81 29.66
N GLY A 105 -20.07 -2.83 30.44
CA GLY A 105 -21.05 -3.90 30.16
C GLY A 105 -21.00 -4.77 28.90
N PHE A 106 -20.66 -4.29 27.69
CA PHE A 106 -21.01 -5.00 26.45
C PHE A 106 -20.09 -4.75 25.23
N THR A 107 -18.84 -4.31 25.40
CA THR A 107 -17.93 -4.17 24.25
C THR A 107 -17.32 -5.54 23.88
N LYS A 108 -17.92 -6.22 22.90
CA LYS A 108 -17.43 -7.50 22.36
C LYS A 108 -16.07 -7.32 21.70
N ASP A 109 -15.13 -8.20 22.04
CA ASP A 109 -13.83 -8.24 21.38
C ASP A 109 -14.00 -8.40 19.86
N VAL A 110 -13.29 -7.58 19.08
CA VAL A 110 -13.37 -7.60 17.63
C VAL A 110 -12.33 -8.57 17.10
N HIS A 111 -12.78 -9.60 16.38
CA HIS A 111 -11.88 -10.53 15.71
C HIS A 111 -11.24 -9.88 14.49
N VAL A 112 -9.92 -10.04 14.32
CA VAL A 112 -9.20 -9.65 13.10
C VAL A 112 -8.34 -10.84 12.67
N ASP A 113 -8.38 -11.17 11.38
CA ASP A 113 -7.81 -12.41 10.87
C ASP A 113 -6.31 -12.25 10.61
N ILE A 114 -5.88 -11.10 10.06
CA ILE A 114 -4.45 -10.80 9.89
C ILE A 114 -4.21 -9.32 10.22
N MET A 115 -3.20 -9.04 11.04
CA MET A 115 -2.65 -7.70 11.25
C MET A 115 -1.24 -7.65 10.69
N CYS A 116 -1.03 -6.85 9.66
CA CYS A 116 0.21 -6.84 8.90
C CYS A 116 0.49 -5.45 8.31
N THR A 117 1.59 -5.34 7.57
CA THR A 117 1.86 -4.22 6.68
C THR A 117 1.63 -4.64 5.24
N HIS A 118 0.82 -3.88 4.50
CA HIS A 118 0.62 -4.02 3.06
C HIS A 118 1.33 -2.87 2.37
N ASN A 119 2.33 -3.15 1.54
CA ASN A 119 3.17 -2.15 0.88
C ASN A 119 3.74 -1.07 1.85
N GLY A 120 4.04 -1.45 3.09
CA GLY A 120 4.57 -0.58 4.14
C GLY A 120 3.52 0.07 5.05
N ASP A 121 2.25 0.06 4.67
CA ASP A 121 1.15 0.64 5.44
C ASP A 121 0.52 -0.39 6.40
N PRO A 122 0.17 -0.03 7.66
CA PRO A 122 -0.46 -0.95 8.59
C PRO A 122 -1.90 -1.26 8.17
N VAL A 123 -2.22 -2.54 7.95
CA VAL A 123 -3.51 -2.99 7.43
C VAL A 123 -4.06 -4.13 8.26
N TRP A 124 -5.39 -4.14 8.41
CA TRP A 124 -6.12 -5.27 8.99
C TRP A 124 -6.87 -6.03 7.90
N PHE A 125 -6.68 -7.34 7.81
CA PHE A 125 -7.48 -8.21 6.95
C PHE A 125 -8.60 -8.89 7.73
N ILE A 126 -9.78 -8.91 7.11
CA ILE A 126 -10.93 -9.73 7.47
C ILE A 126 -11.18 -10.71 6.33
N VAL A 127 -11.10 -12.01 6.61
CA VAL A 127 -11.12 -13.08 5.62
C VAL A 127 -12.42 -13.88 5.74
N SER A 128 -13.13 -14.04 4.63
CA SER A 128 -14.34 -14.84 4.53
C SER A 128 -14.21 -15.92 3.46
N ASP A 129 -14.39 -17.16 3.88
CA ASP A 129 -14.46 -18.33 3.01
C ASP A 129 -15.91 -18.74 2.66
N ARG A 130 -16.89 -17.95 3.09
CA ARG A 130 -18.30 -18.32 2.91
C ARG A 130 -18.68 -18.29 1.44
N ASN A 131 -19.59 -19.20 1.07
CA ASN A 131 -20.26 -19.11 -0.22
C ASN A 131 -21.01 -17.76 -0.31
N PRO A 132 -20.88 -17.00 -1.42
CA PRO A 132 -21.56 -15.71 -1.60
C PRO A 132 -23.07 -15.75 -1.32
N LYS A 133 -23.73 -16.88 -1.59
CA LYS A 133 -25.16 -17.08 -1.35
C LYS A 133 -25.55 -17.01 0.14
N HIS A 134 -24.59 -17.22 1.03
CA HIS A 134 -24.78 -17.16 2.48
C HIS A 134 -24.24 -15.85 3.10
N VAL A 135 -23.80 -14.90 2.27
CA VAL A 135 -23.36 -13.58 2.71
C VAL A 135 -24.47 -12.58 2.41
N SER A 136 -25.26 -12.23 3.43
CA SER A 136 -26.28 -11.19 3.36
C SER A 136 -25.76 -9.87 3.92
N TRP A 137 -26.14 -8.74 3.31
CA TRP A 137 -25.77 -7.41 3.81
C TRP A 137 -26.42 -7.12 5.16
N PHE A 138 -27.75 -7.27 5.22
CA PHE A 138 -28.55 -7.02 6.41
C PHE A 138 -28.61 -8.24 7.34
N ALA A 139 -28.91 -7.97 8.60
CA ALA A 139 -29.17 -9.00 9.59
C ALA A 139 -30.45 -9.76 9.25
N SER A 140 -30.41 -11.08 9.47
CA SER A 140 -31.56 -11.96 9.53
C SER A 140 -31.63 -12.59 10.93
N PRO A 141 -32.74 -13.23 11.33
CA PRO A 141 -32.88 -13.81 12.66
C PRO A 141 -31.74 -14.74 13.08
N ASN A 142 -31.10 -15.39 12.10
CA ASN A 142 -30.01 -16.36 12.31
C ASN A 142 -28.61 -15.83 11.91
N ASN A 143 -28.52 -14.62 11.34
CA ASN A 143 -27.25 -14.05 10.88
C ASN A 143 -27.19 -12.55 11.14
N LYS A 144 -26.13 -12.09 11.80
CA LYS A 144 -25.90 -10.67 12.10
C LYS A 144 -25.71 -9.77 10.87
N GLY A 145 -25.53 -10.37 9.70
CA GLY A 145 -25.32 -9.64 8.44
C GLY A 145 -23.91 -9.09 8.32
N LEU A 146 -23.45 -8.87 7.09
CA LEU A 146 -22.11 -8.34 6.82
C LEU A 146 -21.98 -6.88 7.27
N LYS A 147 -23.03 -6.07 7.13
CA LYS A 147 -23.00 -4.64 7.51
C LYS A 147 -22.57 -4.44 8.95
N GLN A 148 -23.19 -5.15 9.90
CA GLN A 148 -22.85 -5.05 11.32
C GLN A 148 -21.39 -5.45 11.57
N ARG A 149 -20.87 -6.44 10.83
CA ARG A 149 -19.48 -6.87 10.95
C ARG A 149 -18.51 -5.81 10.41
N VAL A 150 -18.86 -5.16 9.30
CA VAL A 150 -18.08 -4.05 8.75
C VAL A 150 -18.03 -2.89 9.74
N GLU A 151 -19.18 -2.46 10.27
CA GLU A 151 -19.27 -1.39 11.28
C GLU A 151 -18.39 -1.68 12.49
N GLN A 152 -18.51 -2.88 13.07
CA GLN A 152 -17.71 -3.28 14.23
C GLN A 152 -16.20 -3.23 13.98
N VAL A 153 -15.75 -3.67 12.82
CA VAL A 153 -14.31 -3.70 12.51
C VAL A 153 -13.80 -2.30 12.21
N VAL A 154 -14.54 -1.51 11.43
CA VAL A 154 -14.17 -0.13 11.07
C VAL A 154 -14.15 0.75 12.31
N ASP A 155 -15.17 0.68 13.17
CA ASP A 155 -15.20 1.44 14.43
C ASP A 155 -14.06 1.05 15.37
N ALA A 156 -13.72 -0.25 15.44
CA ALA A 156 -12.56 -0.72 16.21
C ALA A 156 -11.23 -0.24 15.60
N ALA A 157 -11.11 -0.20 14.27
CA ALA A 157 -9.94 0.31 13.59
C ALA A 157 -9.73 1.81 13.84
N HIS A 158 -10.80 2.60 13.83
CA HIS A 158 -10.73 4.02 14.19
C HIS A 158 -10.37 4.25 15.67
N SER A 159 -10.88 3.40 16.56
CA SER A 159 -10.73 3.58 18.01
C SER A 159 -9.41 3.03 18.55
N CYS A 160 -8.73 2.12 17.84
CA CYS A 160 -7.50 1.51 18.31
C CYS A 160 -6.34 2.52 18.36
N SER A 161 -5.70 2.67 19.53
CA SER A 161 -4.63 3.64 19.73
C SER A 161 -3.22 3.07 19.54
N THR A 162 -3.03 1.75 19.63
CA THR A 162 -1.71 1.10 19.61
C THR A 162 -1.40 0.37 18.31
N LEU A 163 -2.41 -0.15 17.61
CA LEU A 163 -2.27 -0.90 16.36
C LEU A 163 -3.22 -0.34 15.29
N LYS A 164 -3.35 1.00 15.25
CA LYS A 164 -4.24 1.69 14.32
C LYS A 164 -3.83 1.39 12.87
N PRO A 165 -4.70 0.76 12.06
CA PRO A 165 -4.41 0.56 10.66
C PRO A 165 -4.75 1.82 9.85
N SER A 166 -4.09 2.00 8.71
CA SER A 166 -4.46 2.99 7.70
C SER A 166 -5.68 2.51 6.90
N SER A 167 -5.87 1.19 6.79
CA SER A 167 -7.03 0.59 6.11
C SER A 167 -7.43 -0.78 6.65
N VAL A 168 -8.68 -1.14 6.38
CA VAL A 168 -9.23 -2.47 6.63
C VAL A 168 -9.58 -3.11 5.29
N ILE A 169 -9.05 -4.31 5.04
CA ILE A 169 -9.31 -5.06 3.81
C ILE A 169 -10.22 -6.26 4.13
N PHE A 170 -11.35 -6.33 3.43
CA PHE A 170 -12.24 -7.48 3.44
C PHE A 170 -11.93 -8.37 2.24
N PHE A 171 -11.42 -9.58 2.50
CA PHE A 171 -11.10 -10.58 1.49
C PHE A 171 -12.14 -11.70 1.49
N PHE A 172 -12.81 -11.89 0.36
CA PHE A 172 -13.83 -12.92 0.17
C PHE A 172 -13.30 -13.97 -0.81
N ALA A 173 -12.92 -15.14 -0.30
CA ALA A 173 -12.24 -16.19 -1.07
C ALA A 173 -13.08 -16.78 -2.21
N ASN A 174 -14.40 -16.76 -2.08
CA ASN A 174 -15.35 -17.23 -3.09
C ASN A 174 -16.11 -16.08 -3.77
N GLY A 175 -15.63 -14.85 -3.60
CA GLY A 175 -16.30 -13.64 -4.08
C GLY A 175 -17.49 -13.22 -3.21
N ILE A 176 -18.29 -12.29 -3.74
CA ILE A 176 -19.51 -11.77 -3.10
C ILE A 176 -20.58 -11.48 -4.14
N ASN A 177 -21.84 -11.37 -3.69
CA ASN A 177 -22.95 -10.95 -4.54
C ASN A 177 -22.78 -9.46 -4.93
N SER A 178 -23.22 -9.09 -6.14
CA SER A 178 -23.22 -7.72 -6.66
C SER A 178 -23.93 -6.72 -5.75
N GLU A 179 -25.03 -7.11 -5.09
CA GLU A 179 -25.71 -6.24 -4.13
C GLU A 179 -24.78 -5.88 -2.96
N VAL A 180 -24.10 -6.89 -2.39
CA VAL A 180 -23.15 -6.68 -1.29
C VAL A 180 -21.95 -5.85 -1.75
N GLN A 181 -21.46 -6.09 -2.97
CA GLN A 181 -20.37 -5.33 -3.58
C GLN A 181 -20.73 -3.85 -3.75
N MET A 182 -21.90 -3.56 -4.31
CA MET A 182 -22.38 -2.18 -4.47
C MET A 182 -22.49 -1.49 -3.11
N ARG A 183 -23.06 -2.17 -2.11
CA ARG A 183 -23.19 -1.60 -0.76
C ARG A 183 -21.84 -1.31 -0.10
N LEU A 184 -20.83 -2.16 -0.27
CA LEU A 184 -19.48 -1.88 0.22
C LEU A 184 -18.89 -0.63 -0.46
N LYS A 185 -19.07 -0.49 -1.77
CA LYS A 185 -18.58 0.67 -2.55
C LYS A 185 -19.33 1.96 -2.20
N GLU A 186 -20.65 1.91 -2.07
CA GLU A 186 -21.50 3.09 -1.84
C GLU A 186 -21.50 3.52 -0.37
N ASP A 187 -21.79 2.59 0.56
CA ASP A 187 -21.97 2.92 1.98
C ASP A 187 -20.63 3.21 2.68
N TYR A 188 -19.55 2.57 2.23
CA TYR A 188 -18.23 2.65 2.89
C TYR A 188 -17.10 3.18 2.01
N LYS A 189 -17.42 3.66 0.80
CA LYS A 189 -16.43 4.13 -0.18
C LYS A 189 -15.31 3.09 -0.42
N ALA A 190 -15.65 1.80 -0.32
CA ALA A 190 -14.66 0.74 -0.39
C ALA A 190 -14.09 0.62 -1.81
N TYR A 191 -12.77 0.55 -1.92
CA TYR A 191 -12.08 0.34 -3.18
C TYR A 191 -11.86 -1.15 -3.42
N GLU A 192 -12.23 -1.65 -4.59
CA GLU A 192 -11.97 -3.04 -4.96
C GLU A 192 -10.55 -3.18 -5.49
N PHE A 193 -9.70 -3.91 -4.78
CA PHE A 193 -8.31 -4.13 -5.18
C PHE A 193 -8.18 -5.51 -5.82
N GLY A 194 -8.30 -5.57 -7.15
CA GLY A 194 -8.47 -6.82 -7.92
C GLY A 194 -7.22 -7.40 -8.60
N ILE A 195 -5.98 -6.95 -8.32
CA ILE A 195 -4.83 -7.28 -9.19
C ILE A 195 -3.59 -7.85 -8.45
N GLU A 196 -3.47 -7.76 -7.12
CA GLU A 196 -2.32 -8.37 -6.40
C GLU A 196 -2.58 -9.81 -5.91
N PHE A 197 -3.82 -10.28 -5.94
CA PHE A 197 -4.23 -11.61 -5.45
C PHE A 197 -4.72 -12.55 -6.57
N SER A 198 -4.53 -12.19 -7.85
CA SER A 198 -5.02 -12.99 -8.99
C SER A 198 -3.92 -13.79 -9.71
N SER A 199 -2.65 -13.50 -9.44
CA SER A 199 -1.50 -14.07 -10.16
C SER A 199 -0.70 -15.12 -9.39
N PHE A 200 -0.96 -15.32 -8.10
CA PHE A 200 -0.35 -16.42 -7.35
C PHE A 200 -1.16 -17.69 -7.55
N ASP A 201 -0.67 -18.55 -8.44
CA ASP A 201 -1.14 -19.91 -8.58
C ASP A 201 -0.80 -20.66 -7.29
N CYS A 202 -1.72 -20.66 -6.33
CA CYS A 202 -1.60 -21.42 -5.10
C CYS A 202 -1.98 -22.87 -5.41
N SER A 203 -1.30 -23.50 -6.37
CA SER A 203 -1.48 -24.92 -6.64
C SER A 203 -1.06 -25.66 -5.36
N PHE A 204 -2.03 -26.27 -4.70
CA PHE A 204 -1.79 -27.31 -3.72
C PHE A 204 -1.61 -28.61 -4.53
N SER A 205 -0.55 -28.65 -5.34
CA SER A 205 -0.21 -29.81 -6.17
C SER A 205 0.79 -30.67 -5.42
N GLU A 206 0.40 -31.90 -5.11
CA GLU A 206 1.35 -32.98 -4.85
C GLU A 206 1.53 -33.73 -6.18
N GLU A 207 2.77 -33.83 -6.65
CA GLU A 207 3.13 -34.83 -7.65
C GLU A 207 3.05 -36.19 -6.96
N VAL A 208 1.98 -36.93 -7.24
CA VAL A 208 1.94 -38.36 -6.88
C VAL A 208 2.67 -39.10 -7.99
N GLU A 209 3.71 -39.87 -7.65
CA GLU A 209 4.37 -40.82 -8.55
C GLU A 209 3.33 -41.81 -9.09
N SER A 210 2.71 -41.50 -10.23
CA SER A 210 2.08 -42.38 -11.23
C SER A 210 1.08 -41.56 -12.08
N ASP A 211 1.57 -40.99 -13.19
CA ASP A 211 0.84 -40.58 -14.41
C ASP A 211 -0.48 -39.76 -14.35
N TRP A 212 -0.91 -39.26 -13.20
CA TRP A 212 -2.02 -38.29 -13.08
C TRP A 212 -1.73 -37.22 -12.01
N VAL A 213 -1.50 -35.98 -12.44
CA VAL A 213 -1.46 -34.82 -11.53
C VAL A 213 -2.88 -34.54 -11.05
N THR A 214 -3.20 -34.93 -9.82
CA THR A 214 -4.45 -34.47 -9.20
C THR A 214 -4.21 -33.02 -8.76
N VAL A 215 -4.74 -32.06 -9.52
CA VAL A 215 -4.71 -30.65 -9.12
C VAL A 215 -5.70 -30.48 -7.95
N ILE A 216 -5.20 -30.55 -6.73
CA ILE A 216 -5.95 -30.26 -5.49
C ILE A 216 -5.86 -28.76 -5.16
N GLY A 217 -5.47 -27.95 -6.15
CA GLY A 217 -5.32 -26.51 -6.04
C GLY A 217 -6.66 -25.82 -5.94
N ARG A 218 -6.82 -24.97 -4.92
CA ARG A 218 -7.91 -24.00 -4.87
C ARG A 218 -7.51 -22.76 -5.66
N SER A 219 -8.31 -22.38 -6.65
CA SER A 219 -8.16 -21.09 -7.31
C SER A 219 -8.87 -20.00 -6.50
N PHE A 220 -8.25 -18.82 -6.44
CA PHE A 220 -8.86 -17.60 -5.89
C PHE A 220 -9.27 -16.64 -7.03
N GLN A 221 -9.54 -17.18 -8.23
CA GLN A 221 -9.94 -16.40 -9.40
C GLN A 221 -11.27 -15.66 -9.18
N GLU A 222 -12.18 -16.26 -8.41
CA GLU A 222 -13.45 -15.65 -8.03
C GLU A 222 -13.34 -14.80 -6.76
N ALA A 223 -12.15 -14.70 -6.15
CA ALA A 223 -11.99 -13.97 -4.91
C ALA A 223 -12.14 -12.45 -5.15
N ALA A 224 -12.75 -11.77 -4.18
CA ALA A 224 -12.94 -10.33 -4.23
C ALA A 224 -12.40 -9.68 -2.96
N ALA A 225 -11.66 -8.58 -3.11
CA ALA A 225 -11.03 -7.87 -2.00
C ALA A 225 -11.43 -6.39 -2.01
N PHE A 226 -11.89 -5.88 -0.86
CA PHE A 226 -12.38 -4.51 -0.71
C PHE A 226 -11.63 -3.80 0.41
N GLU A 227 -10.98 -2.69 0.09
CA GLU A 227 -10.25 -1.85 1.03
C GLU A 227 -11.11 -0.67 1.49
N ILE A 228 -11.19 -0.46 2.80
CA ILE A 228 -11.81 0.71 3.44
C ILE A 228 -10.71 1.48 4.17
N LYS A 229 -10.45 2.73 3.76
CA LYS A 229 -9.47 3.61 4.43
C LYS A 229 -10.04 4.10 5.76
N VAL A 230 -9.24 4.04 6.82
CA VAL A 230 -9.63 4.40 8.19
C VAL A 230 -9.48 5.91 8.46
N ASP A 231 -8.70 6.64 7.65
CA ASP A 231 -8.48 8.09 7.83
C ASP A 231 -9.26 8.96 6.83
N HIS A 232 -10.14 8.38 6.00
CA HIS A 232 -11.14 9.18 5.29
C HIS A 232 -12.24 9.59 6.27
N VAL A 233 -12.16 10.84 6.71
CA VAL A 233 -13.17 11.59 7.45
C VAL A 233 -14.57 11.21 6.94
N ARG A 234 -15.42 10.70 7.85
CA ARG A 234 -16.86 10.66 7.62
C ARG A 234 -17.28 12.10 7.35
N ASP A 235 -17.72 12.40 6.13
CA ASP A 235 -18.63 13.51 5.86
C ASP A 235 -19.97 13.17 6.55
N ALA A 236 -19.98 13.22 7.89
CA ALA A 236 -21.21 13.32 8.64
C ALA A 236 -21.62 14.80 8.60
N PRO A 237 -22.91 15.11 8.36
CA PRO A 237 -23.36 16.49 8.28
C PRO A 237 -23.16 17.15 9.65
N VAL A 238 -22.17 18.03 9.73
CA VAL A 238 -21.95 18.88 10.91
C VAL A 238 -23.15 19.81 11.01
N ARG A 239 -24.03 19.53 11.98
CA ARG A 239 -24.94 20.54 12.50
C ARG A 239 -24.08 21.66 13.06
N VAL A 240 -24.19 22.83 12.44
CA VAL A 240 -23.55 24.07 12.88
C VAL A 240 -24.18 24.47 14.21
N GLU A 241 -23.52 24.15 15.31
CA GLU A 241 -23.71 24.86 16.57
C GLU A 241 -22.49 25.74 16.82
N HIS A 242 -22.77 27.03 16.88
CA HIS A 242 -21.81 28.10 17.09
C HIS A 242 -21.27 28.01 18.52
N ALA A 243 -19.98 27.74 18.68
CA ALA A 243 -19.29 27.97 19.95
C ALA A 243 -17.97 28.70 19.69
N LYS A 244 -17.91 29.88 20.31
CA LYS A 244 -16.89 30.92 20.23
C LYS A 244 -15.49 30.40 20.55
N ASN A 245 -14.52 31.07 19.92
CA ASN A 245 -13.12 31.17 20.30
C ASN A 245 -12.87 30.93 21.79
N ASP A 246 -11.82 30.16 22.10
CA ASP A 246 -10.73 30.68 22.92
C ASP A 246 -9.45 29.86 22.67
N PHE A 247 -8.44 30.59 22.18
CA PHE A 247 -7.05 30.18 22.11
C PHE A 247 -6.49 30.17 23.54
N ILE A 248 -5.95 29.04 24.00
CA ILE A 248 -4.90 29.05 25.02
C ILE A 248 -3.72 28.25 24.50
N SER A 249 -2.73 29.03 24.06
CA SER A 249 -1.34 28.65 23.89
C SER A 249 -0.80 28.08 25.21
N ASN A 250 -0.06 26.97 25.13
CA ASN A 250 0.97 26.70 26.11
C ASN A 250 2.27 26.42 25.37
N ASP A 251 3.09 27.47 25.38
CA ASP A 251 4.44 27.56 24.86
C ASP A 251 5.40 26.74 25.73
N CYS A 252 6.35 26.08 25.08
CA CYS A 252 7.68 25.87 25.66
C CYS A 252 8.71 25.78 24.52
N GLY A 253 8.92 26.94 23.88
CA GLY A 253 10.21 27.51 23.50
C GLY A 253 11.38 26.56 23.21
N PHE A 254 11.77 26.51 21.94
CA PHE A 254 13.14 26.86 21.56
C PHE A 254 13.07 27.83 20.37
N ILE A 255 13.48 29.06 20.66
CA ILE A 255 13.59 30.19 19.77
C ILE A 255 14.74 29.92 18.79
N PHE A 256 14.45 29.92 17.49
CA PHE A 256 15.35 30.50 16.50
C PHE A 256 14.55 31.50 15.69
N GLU A 257 15.06 32.72 15.67
CA GLU A 257 14.43 33.94 15.22
C GLU A 257 13.92 33.83 13.77
N ASN A 258 12.64 34.18 13.60
CA ASN A 258 12.09 34.64 12.35
C ASN A 258 12.70 36.02 12.03
N GLN A 259 13.80 36.03 11.30
CA GLN A 259 14.20 37.18 10.49
C GLN A 259 14.72 36.66 9.16
N ASN A 260 13.79 36.55 8.18
CA ASN A 260 13.99 36.74 6.73
C ASN A 260 12.76 36.22 5.97
N LEU A 261 11.59 36.78 6.28
CA LEU A 261 10.43 36.80 5.39
C LEU A 261 10.58 38.00 4.44
N HIS A 262 11.61 38.01 3.58
CA HIS A 262 11.74 38.92 2.43
C HIS A 262 12.99 38.59 1.57
N LEU A 263 13.07 37.37 1.04
CA LEU A 263 13.91 37.06 -0.12
C LEU A 263 13.05 36.35 -1.18
N LEU A 264 12.01 37.07 -1.61
CA LEU A 264 11.40 36.91 -2.92
C LEU A 264 12.34 37.58 -3.92
N ASP A 265 13.28 36.82 -4.47
CA ASP A 265 13.78 37.08 -5.83
C ASP A 265 14.50 35.81 -6.33
N ARG A 266 14.25 35.40 -7.57
CA ARG A 266 14.74 34.16 -8.23
C ARG A 266 14.01 32.83 -7.94
N SER A 267 12.81 32.87 -7.33
CA SER A 267 11.92 31.70 -7.14
C SER A 267 10.75 31.66 -8.15
N ASP A 268 11.04 31.75 -9.44
CA ASP A 268 10.01 31.52 -10.48
C ASP A 268 10.35 30.38 -11.46
N SER A 269 11.59 29.87 -11.46
CA SER A 269 11.99 28.82 -12.41
C SER A 269 11.20 27.51 -12.27
N PHE A 270 10.82 27.12 -11.05
CA PHE A 270 9.99 25.94 -10.81
C PHE A 270 8.52 26.16 -11.25
N SER A 271 7.96 27.32 -10.97
CA SER A 271 6.61 27.69 -11.42
C SER A 271 6.56 27.79 -12.94
N CYS A 272 7.58 28.39 -13.57
CA CYS A 272 7.76 28.45 -15.02
C CYS A 272 7.90 27.05 -15.63
N LEU A 273 8.68 26.16 -15.00
CA LEU A 273 8.79 24.76 -15.42
C LEU A 273 7.42 24.08 -15.43
N LEU A 274 6.68 24.13 -14.32
CA LEU A 274 5.35 23.52 -14.22
C LEU A 274 4.36 24.13 -15.21
N SER A 275 4.42 25.45 -15.44
CA SER A 275 3.56 26.14 -16.40
C SER A 275 3.89 25.81 -17.85
N SER A 276 5.14 25.42 -18.14
CA SER A 276 5.54 24.95 -19.47
C SER A 276 5.06 23.53 -19.77
N MET A 277 4.77 22.73 -18.74
CA MET A 277 4.23 21.38 -18.88
C MET A 277 2.74 21.41 -19.18
N GLU A 278 2.26 20.45 -19.98
CA GLU A 278 0.84 20.33 -20.28
C GLU A 278 0.08 19.71 -19.09
N MET A 279 -0.93 20.42 -18.58
CA MET A 279 -1.73 20.01 -17.42
C MET A 279 -2.56 18.75 -17.67
N SER A 280 -2.47 17.77 -16.77
CA SER A 280 -3.21 16.51 -16.85
C SER A 280 -4.64 16.63 -16.26
N THR A 281 -5.54 17.40 -16.88
CA THR A 281 -6.89 17.65 -16.32
C THR A 281 -8.01 16.72 -16.80
N ASN A 282 -7.89 15.99 -17.92
CA ASN A 282 -9.04 15.24 -18.49
C ASN A 282 -8.70 13.83 -18.99
N TRP A 283 -8.54 12.84 -18.09
CA TRP A 283 -8.38 11.44 -18.52
C TRP A 283 -9.16 10.44 -17.65
N GLN A 284 -10.40 10.77 -17.30
CA GLN A 284 -11.38 9.75 -16.93
C GLN A 284 -11.81 9.05 -18.24
N ASN A 285 -11.64 7.73 -18.33
CA ASN A 285 -12.15 6.84 -19.40
C ASN A 285 -11.28 6.65 -20.65
N ALA A 286 -10.03 6.18 -20.50
CA ALA A 286 -9.36 5.52 -21.62
C ALA A 286 -8.79 4.17 -21.17
N GLU A 287 -9.58 3.12 -21.38
CA GLU A 287 -9.15 1.73 -21.36
C GLU A 287 -8.05 1.51 -22.42
N SER A 288 -6.98 0.83 -21.97
CA SER A 288 -6.14 -0.07 -22.76
C SER A 288 -6.02 0.20 -24.27
N THR A 289 -5.29 1.24 -24.66
CA THR A 289 -4.46 1.22 -25.88
C THR A 289 -3.33 2.21 -25.67
N ILE A 290 -2.11 1.89 -26.14
CA ILE A 290 -1.02 2.87 -26.23
C ILE A 290 -1.58 4.06 -27.01
N PRO A 291 -1.75 5.24 -26.40
CA PRO A 291 -2.37 6.36 -27.10
C PRO A 291 -1.52 6.70 -28.32
N LEU A 292 -2.14 7.00 -29.46
CA LEU A 292 -1.44 7.46 -30.68
C LEU A 292 -0.46 8.62 -30.36
N ASP A 293 -0.80 9.42 -29.34
CA ASP A 293 0.00 10.48 -28.74
C ASP A 293 1.37 10.03 -28.16
N MET A 294 1.51 8.77 -27.75
CA MET A 294 2.81 8.21 -27.35
C MET A 294 3.76 8.12 -28.53
N LEU A 295 3.28 7.90 -29.76
CA LEU A 295 4.10 7.89 -30.97
C LEU A 295 4.57 9.29 -31.39
N GLU A 296 3.87 10.35 -30.97
CA GLU A 296 4.15 11.74 -31.37
C GLU A 296 5.18 12.45 -30.47
N GLY A 297 5.81 11.75 -29.51
CA GLY A 297 6.83 12.36 -28.63
C GLY A 297 6.28 13.39 -27.64
N LYS A 298 4.96 13.40 -27.41
CA LYS A 298 4.25 14.30 -26.49
C LYS A 298 4.43 13.92 -25.01
N PHE A 299 4.97 12.74 -24.71
CA PHE A 299 5.16 12.26 -23.34
C PHE A 299 6.64 12.19 -22.96
N ILE A 300 6.94 12.53 -21.72
CA ILE A 300 8.27 12.38 -21.11
C ILE A 300 8.16 11.50 -19.88
N SER A 301 8.96 10.43 -19.85
CA SER A 301 9.11 9.60 -18.67
C SER A 301 10.14 10.20 -17.72
N PHE A 302 9.76 10.37 -16.47
CA PHE A 302 10.67 10.78 -15.41
C PHE A 302 11.17 9.57 -14.62
N ASP A 303 12.46 9.57 -14.29
CA ASP A 303 13.03 8.69 -13.29
C ASP A 303 13.07 9.37 -11.91
N THR A 304 13.28 8.60 -10.85
CA THR A 304 13.31 9.09 -9.46
C THR A 304 14.35 10.20 -9.30
N THR A 305 15.53 10.01 -9.91
CA THR A 305 16.65 10.95 -9.89
C THR A 305 16.28 12.32 -10.45
N ALA A 306 15.58 12.36 -11.59
CA ALA A 306 15.11 13.58 -12.22
C ALA A 306 14.09 14.32 -11.36
N LEU A 307 13.13 13.58 -10.77
CA LEU A 307 12.14 14.19 -9.88
C LEU A 307 12.81 14.82 -8.66
N ILE A 308 13.76 14.11 -8.03
CA ILE A 308 14.53 14.61 -6.89
C ILE A 308 15.33 15.86 -7.27
N ALA A 309 16.00 15.85 -8.42
CA ALA A 309 16.76 17.00 -8.90
C ALA A 309 15.85 18.23 -9.14
N ILE A 310 14.66 18.03 -9.70
CA ILE A 310 13.69 19.11 -9.96
C ILE A 310 13.21 19.77 -8.66
N VAL A 311 12.95 18.99 -7.61
CA VAL A 311 12.40 19.52 -6.34
C VAL A 311 13.46 19.89 -5.30
N SER A 312 14.74 19.54 -5.52
CA SER A 312 15.84 19.81 -4.60
C SER A 312 16.01 21.31 -4.34
N GLY A 313 16.40 21.65 -3.11
CA GLY A 313 16.72 23.03 -2.74
C GLY A 313 17.83 23.63 -3.59
N ILE A 314 18.82 22.84 -4.04
CA ILE A 314 19.94 23.30 -4.88
C ILE A 314 19.40 23.90 -6.19
N SER A 315 18.59 23.15 -6.93
CA SER A 315 17.99 23.57 -8.20
C SER A 315 16.92 24.67 -8.07
N ASN A 316 16.51 24.98 -6.84
CA ASN A 316 15.44 25.94 -6.53
C ASN A 316 15.98 27.16 -5.76
N GLY A 317 17.19 27.61 -6.10
CA GLY A 317 17.79 28.83 -5.56
C GLY A 317 18.48 28.67 -4.20
N GLY A 318 18.64 27.44 -3.69
CA GLY A 318 19.33 27.15 -2.44
C GLY A 318 20.85 27.21 -2.51
N SER A 319 21.43 27.24 -3.72
CA SER A 319 22.88 27.19 -3.99
C SER A 319 23.67 28.32 -3.30
N GLU A 320 23.25 29.58 -3.45
CA GLU A 320 23.96 30.73 -2.86
C GLU A 320 23.90 30.72 -1.33
N ARG A 321 22.74 30.33 -0.77
CA ARG A 321 22.56 30.17 0.68
C ARG A 321 23.46 29.06 1.22
N LEU A 322 23.63 27.95 0.50
CA LEU A 322 24.53 26.88 0.93
C LEU A 322 26.00 27.33 0.89
N LEU A 323 26.42 28.15 -0.08
CA LEU A 323 27.77 28.71 -0.12
C LEU A 323 28.07 29.73 0.98
N SER A 324 27.05 30.41 1.52
CA SER A 324 27.23 31.33 2.65
C SER A 324 27.47 30.63 4.00
N ILE A 325 27.26 29.32 4.09
CA ILE A 325 27.49 28.54 5.31
C ILE A 325 29.00 28.24 5.43
N PRO A 326 29.62 28.39 6.62
CA PRO A 326 31.03 28.03 6.83
C PRO A 326 31.36 26.59 6.42
N LYS A 327 32.55 26.39 5.85
CA LYS A 327 33.01 25.10 5.33
C LYS A 327 32.94 24.00 6.39
N GLU A 328 33.32 24.29 7.62
CA GLU A 328 33.33 23.36 8.74
C GLU A 328 31.92 22.84 9.05
N SER A 329 30.93 23.73 9.00
CA SER A 329 29.52 23.38 9.20
C SER A 329 28.96 22.54 8.05
N LEU A 330 29.36 22.84 6.80
CA LEU A 330 28.98 22.04 5.63
C LEU A 330 29.63 20.64 5.67
N MET A 331 30.91 20.54 6.05
CA MET A 331 31.60 19.26 6.20
C MET A 331 30.99 18.41 7.31
N LEU A 332 30.56 19.01 8.43
CA LEU A 332 29.82 18.29 9.48
C LEU A 332 28.46 17.78 8.97
N ARG A 333 27.77 18.59 8.17
CA ARG A 333 26.44 18.29 7.64
C ARG A 333 26.45 17.21 6.56
N PHE A 334 27.40 17.27 5.64
CA PHE A 334 27.47 16.39 4.46
C PHE A 334 28.57 15.33 4.54
N LYS A 335 29.43 15.37 5.56
CA LYS A 335 30.48 14.38 5.85
C LYS A 335 31.30 14.05 4.59
N SER A 336 31.38 12.78 4.22
CA SER A 336 32.11 12.28 3.04
C SER A 336 31.58 12.82 1.70
N ASN A 337 30.39 13.43 1.67
CA ASN A 337 29.76 13.91 0.44
C ASN A 337 29.98 15.41 0.21
N TYR A 338 30.77 16.09 1.05
CA TYR A 338 31.00 17.53 0.97
C TYR A 338 31.48 18.00 -0.41
N ASP A 339 32.54 17.39 -0.96
CA ASP A 339 33.14 17.83 -2.23
C ASP A 339 32.17 17.66 -3.40
N PHE A 340 31.36 16.59 -3.38
CA PHE A 340 30.31 16.36 -4.35
C PHE A 340 29.23 17.46 -4.28
N VAL A 341 28.72 17.75 -3.09
CA VAL A 341 27.66 18.76 -2.90
C VAL A 341 28.14 20.15 -3.34
N ILE A 342 29.40 20.49 -3.04
CA ILE A 342 30.00 21.76 -3.50
C ILE A 342 30.16 21.79 -5.02
N ALA A 343 30.60 20.71 -5.65
CA ALA A 343 30.67 20.62 -7.11
C ALA A 343 29.29 20.81 -7.74
N GLN A 344 28.26 20.18 -7.16
CA GLN A 344 26.88 20.29 -7.60
C GLN A 344 26.33 21.72 -7.48
N ILE A 345 26.59 22.39 -6.35
CA ILE A 345 26.20 23.79 -6.13
C ILE A 345 26.85 24.71 -7.17
N ARG A 346 28.14 24.51 -7.45
CA ARG A 346 28.87 25.28 -8.46
C ARG A 346 28.31 25.05 -9.87
N SER A 347 27.98 23.80 -10.19
CA SER A 347 27.34 23.45 -11.47
C SER A 347 26.00 24.14 -11.65
N GLU A 348 25.15 24.14 -10.61
CA GLU A 348 23.82 24.78 -10.66
C GLU A 348 23.92 26.31 -10.82
N ILE A 349 24.94 26.96 -10.24
CA ILE A 349 25.17 28.39 -10.42
C ILE A 349 25.58 28.70 -11.86
N GLN A 350 26.37 27.82 -12.49
CA GLN A 350 26.85 28.00 -13.85
C GLN A 350 25.78 27.67 -14.91
N SER A 351 25.01 26.59 -14.72
CA SER A 351 23.95 26.13 -15.62
C SER A 351 22.74 25.66 -14.80
N PRO A 352 21.75 26.54 -14.56
CA PRO A 352 20.61 26.22 -13.72
C PRO A 352 19.74 25.12 -14.33
N LEU A 353 19.58 24.01 -13.61
CA LEU A 353 18.90 22.80 -14.12
C LEU A 353 17.49 23.10 -14.63
N LEU A 354 16.71 23.86 -13.85
CA LEU A 354 15.31 24.09 -14.18
C LEU A 354 15.13 24.87 -15.48
N LEU A 355 16.07 25.77 -15.81
CA LEU A 355 16.01 26.53 -17.06
C LEU A 355 16.29 25.63 -18.26
N ASP A 356 17.26 24.72 -18.14
CA ASP A 356 17.58 23.74 -19.18
C ASP A 356 16.40 22.77 -19.43
N LEU A 357 15.68 22.42 -18.36
CA LEU A 357 14.52 21.54 -18.44
C LEU A 357 13.27 22.20 -19.06
N ILE A 358 13.07 23.52 -18.93
CA ILE A 358 11.90 24.22 -19.51
C ILE A 358 11.80 23.95 -21.01
N GLY A 359 12.90 24.10 -21.76
CA GLY A 359 12.88 23.87 -23.21
C GLY A 359 12.57 22.41 -23.57
N THR A 360 13.00 21.47 -22.73
CA THR A 360 12.79 20.04 -22.97
C THR A 360 11.37 19.59 -22.64
N LEU A 361 10.75 20.19 -21.60
CA LEU A 361 9.43 19.82 -21.08
C LEU A 361 8.28 20.65 -21.67
N SER A 362 8.57 21.77 -22.32
CA SER A 362 7.56 22.66 -22.89
C SER A 362 6.60 21.93 -23.83
N GLY A 363 5.30 22.01 -23.54
CA GLY A 363 4.22 21.40 -24.32
C GLY A 363 4.16 19.87 -24.24
N LYS A 364 4.89 19.25 -23.30
CA LYS A 364 4.89 17.79 -23.11
C LYS A 364 4.22 17.39 -21.79
N ARG A 365 3.69 16.17 -21.77
CA ARG A 365 3.04 15.54 -20.61
C ARG A 365 4.01 14.64 -19.87
N GLY A 366 4.12 14.81 -18.56
CA GLY A 366 4.96 13.97 -17.74
C GLY A 366 4.28 12.66 -17.32
N ILE A 367 4.99 11.55 -17.43
CA ILE A 367 4.56 10.23 -16.95
C ILE A 367 5.56 9.64 -15.97
N ILE A 368 5.04 8.91 -15.00
CA ILE A 368 5.81 8.16 -14.01
C ILE A 368 5.17 6.80 -13.78
N CYS A 369 5.98 5.78 -13.53
CA CYS A 369 5.47 4.48 -13.12
C CYS A 369 5.25 4.42 -11.61
N HIS A 370 4.51 3.41 -11.15
CA HIS A 370 4.19 3.23 -9.74
C HIS A 370 5.43 3.14 -8.84
N THR A 371 6.48 2.44 -9.29
CA THR A 371 7.73 2.32 -8.53
C THR A 371 8.42 3.66 -8.35
N VAL A 372 8.57 4.46 -9.42
CA VAL A 372 9.18 5.80 -9.36
C VAL A 372 8.37 6.74 -8.48
N PHE A 373 7.03 6.67 -8.55
CA PHE A 373 6.15 7.47 -7.70
C PHE A 373 6.36 7.18 -6.21
N MET A 374 6.38 5.90 -5.82
CA MET A 374 6.56 5.50 -4.43
C MET A 374 7.96 5.83 -3.92
N GLU A 375 9.00 5.50 -4.70
CA GLU A 375 10.39 5.81 -4.35
C GLU A 375 10.60 7.32 -4.18
N PHE A 376 10.09 8.13 -5.10
CA PHE A 376 10.17 9.59 -5.02
C PHE A 376 9.48 10.13 -3.76
N LYS A 377 8.25 9.68 -3.46
CA LYS A 377 7.53 10.10 -2.24
C LYS A 377 8.27 9.73 -0.97
N GLU A 378 8.80 8.51 -0.90
CA GLU A 378 9.55 8.02 0.26
C GLU A 378 10.81 8.88 0.49
N LEU A 379 11.58 9.14 -0.58
CA LEU A 379 12.80 9.95 -0.51
C LEU A 379 12.52 11.40 -0.08
N VAL A 380 11.47 12.02 -0.62
CA VAL A 380 11.07 13.38 -0.21
C VAL A 380 10.55 13.40 1.23
N LEU A 381 9.86 12.37 1.68
CA LEU A 381 9.41 12.25 3.07
C LEU A 381 10.60 12.07 4.02
N MET A 382 11.53 11.19 3.70
CA MET A 382 12.68 10.88 4.56
C MET A 382 13.71 12.02 4.61
N CYS A 383 13.96 12.68 3.47
CA CYS A 383 15.09 13.57 3.34
C CYS A 383 14.70 15.02 2.99
N GLY A 384 13.52 15.26 2.42
CA GLY A 384 13.10 16.59 1.98
C GLY A 384 12.60 17.48 3.12
N GLY A 385 13.02 18.75 3.08
CA GLY A 385 12.49 19.80 3.94
C GLY A 385 11.08 20.26 3.53
N LYS A 386 10.53 21.24 4.27
CA LYS A 386 9.16 21.76 4.04
C LYS A 386 8.97 22.24 2.60
N MET A 387 9.98 22.89 2.02
CA MET A 387 9.88 23.46 0.68
C MET A 387 10.02 22.40 -0.42
N GLU A 388 10.90 21.41 -0.23
CA GLU A 388 11.05 20.27 -1.14
C GLU A 388 9.76 19.44 -1.20
N ARG A 389 9.11 19.22 -0.04
CA ARG A 389 7.81 18.53 0.04
C ARG A 389 6.71 19.28 -0.70
N LEU A 390 6.61 20.60 -0.50
CA LEU A 390 5.63 21.43 -1.23
C LEU A 390 5.86 21.41 -2.74
N ARG A 391 7.12 21.44 -3.19
CA ARG A 391 7.45 21.31 -4.63
C ARG A 391 7.13 19.92 -5.15
N ALA A 392 7.38 18.86 -4.37
CA ALA A 392 7.04 17.50 -4.75
C ALA A 392 5.53 17.31 -4.94
N ASP A 393 4.70 17.81 -4.01
CA ASP A 393 3.25 17.72 -4.13
C ASP A 393 2.74 18.46 -5.37
N LYS A 394 3.29 19.66 -5.63
CA LYS A 394 2.99 20.43 -6.86
C LYS A 394 3.45 19.71 -8.12
N LEU A 395 4.65 19.15 -8.15
CA LEU A 395 5.15 18.42 -9.31
C LEU A 395 4.29 17.19 -9.60
N LEU A 396 3.95 16.41 -8.56
CA LEU A 396 3.14 15.21 -8.69
C LEU A 396 1.73 15.49 -9.22
N SER A 397 1.14 16.65 -8.92
CA SER A 397 -0.16 17.03 -9.50
C SER A 397 -0.09 17.29 -11.02
N HIS A 398 1.10 17.45 -11.60
CA HIS A 398 1.32 17.66 -13.03
C HIS A 398 1.78 16.38 -13.75
N LEU A 399 1.94 15.26 -13.04
CA LEU A 399 2.41 13.99 -13.59
C LEU A 399 1.30 12.94 -13.64
N ARG A 400 1.27 12.13 -14.70
CA ARG A 400 0.36 11.00 -14.82
C ARG A 400 1.02 9.73 -14.33
N LEU A 401 0.36 9.05 -13.39
CA LEU A 401 0.73 7.70 -12.99
C LEU A 401 0.31 6.72 -14.09
N TYR A 402 1.28 6.08 -14.73
CA TYR A 402 1.01 5.06 -15.74
C TYR A 402 1.09 3.68 -15.09
N GLN A 403 -0.02 2.95 -15.13
CA GLN A 403 -0.08 1.58 -14.65
C GLN A 403 0.55 0.69 -15.72
N ILE A 404 1.77 0.24 -15.45
CA ILE A 404 2.49 -0.68 -16.30
C ILE A 404 1.76 -2.04 -16.26
N ILE A 405 0.86 -2.29 -17.21
CA ILE A 405 0.33 -3.64 -17.42
C ILE A 405 1.26 -4.46 -18.32
N HIS A 406 2.12 -3.86 -19.17
CA HIS A 406 3.05 -4.60 -20.05
C HIS A 406 4.36 -3.87 -20.43
N LEU A 407 5.00 -3.17 -19.49
CA LEU A 407 6.24 -2.41 -19.74
C LEU A 407 7.47 -2.98 -19.03
N LYS A 408 7.44 -4.25 -18.63
CA LYS A 408 8.68 -5.01 -18.46
C LYS A 408 8.96 -5.80 -19.73
N GLU A 409 10.11 -5.50 -20.31
CA GLU A 409 10.87 -6.20 -21.35
C GLU A 409 10.62 -5.86 -22.82
N SER A 410 9.40 -5.56 -23.30
CA SER A 410 9.22 -5.36 -24.77
C SER A 410 9.28 -3.92 -25.30
N LEU A 411 8.97 -2.89 -24.49
CA LEU A 411 8.88 -1.49 -24.98
C LEU A 411 10.02 -0.59 -24.51
N ALA A 412 10.71 -0.93 -23.42
CA ALA A 412 11.89 -0.18 -22.97
C ALA A 412 13.05 -0.23 -23.99
N SER A 413 13.04 -1.23 -24.89
CA SER A 413 13.94 -1.36 -26.04
C SER A 413 13.39 -0.73 -27.33
N GLN A 414 12.14 -0.24 -27.33
CA GLN A 414 11.46 0.33 -28.50
C GLN A 414 11.18 1.84 -28.37
N LEU A 415 11.30 2.43 -27.16
CA LEU A 415 11.16 3.87 -26.96
C LEU A 415 12.49 4.58 -27.32
N PRO A 416 12.47 5.64 -28.15
CA PRO A 416 13.66 6.44 -28.43
C PRO A 416 14.30 6.96 -27.13
N GLU A 417 15.64 6.96 -27.05
CA GLU A 417 16.36 7.50 -25.87
C GLU A 417 15.95 8.94 -25.52
N SER A 418 15.48 9.71 -26.51
CA SER A 418 14.98 11.08 -26.35
C SER A 418 13.71 11.20 -25.50
N TRP A 419 13.06 10.09 -25.13
CA TRP A 419 11.84 10.06 -24.32
C TRP A 419 12.09 9.70 -22.85
N HIS A 420 13.34 9.39 -22.51
CA HIS A 420 13.79 9.17 -21.14
C HIS A 420 14.58 10.38 -20.65
N LEU A 421 14.05 11.09 -19.67
CA LEU A 421 14.80 12.16 -19.03
C LEU A 421 15.75 11.54 -17.99
N LYS A 422 16.96 11.17 -18.42
CA LYS A 422 18.03 10.69 -17.54
C LYS A 422 19.04 11.80 -17.31
N ILE A 423 19.03 12.38 -16.11
CA ILE A 423 20.00 13.42 -15.75
C ILE A 423 21.32 12.77 -15.31
N LYS A 424 22.04 12.16 -16.28
CA LYS A 424 23.29 11.42 -16.04
C LYS A 424 24.43 12.30 -15.48
N SER A 425 24.40 13.61 -15.72
CA SER A 425 25.45 14.54 -15.30
C SER A 425 25.24 15.14 -13.90
N TYR A 426 24.02 15.10 -13.34
CA TYR A 426 23.73 15.77 -12.06
C TYR A 426 23.97 14.88 -10.82
N LEU A 427 23.91 13.55 -10.96
CA LEU A 427 23.90 12.63 -9.81
C LEU A 427 24.77 11.40 -10.04
N GLY A 428 26.05 11.60 -10.32
CA GLY A 428 27.04 10.51 -10.28
C GLY A 428 27.19 9.94 -8.87
N GLN A 429 26.75 8.70 -8.67
CA GLN A 429 26.91 7.86 -7.46
C GLN A 429 26.83 8.63 -6.12
N VAL A 430 25.64 9.12 -5.77
CA VAL A 430 25.38 9.75 -4.47
C VAL A 430 24.43 8.91 -3.64
N THR A 431 24.80 8.68 -2.38
CA THR A 431 23.84 8.29 -1.34
C THR A 431 22.86 9.43 -1.17
N ILE A 432 21.60 9.21 -1.57
CA ILE A 432 20.52 10.20 -1.77
C ILE A 432 20.31 11.17 -0.58
N GLY A 433 20.78 10.82 0.62
CA GLY A 433 20.74 11.67 1.82
C GLY A 433 21.55 12.97 1.77
N GLY A 434 22.46 13.16 0.80
CA GLY A 434 23.26 14.40 0.67
C GLY A 434 22.63 15.50 -0.18
N VAL A 435 21.69 15.17 -1.07
CA VAL A 435 21.16 16.10 -2.11
C VAL A 435 19.87 16.79 -1.65
N LEU A 436 19.23 16.25 -0.62
CA LEU A 436 17.92 16.67 -0.11
C LEU A 436 18.00 17.43 1.22
N ARG A 437 19.18 17.50 1.87
CA ARG A 437 19.36 18.17 3.16
C ARG A 437 19.87 19.61 3.02
#